data_AF-A0A938D6W0-F1
#
_entry.id   AF-A0A938D6W0-F1
#
_cell.length_a   1.000
_cell.length_b   1.000
_cell.length_c   1.000
_cell.angle_alpha   90.00
_cell.angle_beta   90.00
_cell.angle_gamma   90.00
#
_symmetry.space_group_name_H-M   'P 1'
#
loop_
_entity.id
_entity.type
_entity.pdbx_description
1 polymer ?
#
loop_
_entity_poly.entity_id
_entity_poly.type
_entity_poly.pdbx_seq_one_letter_code
_entity_poly.pdbx_strand_id
1 'polypeptide(L)'
;MADWVARLPPLEGRHLLVSSEDLVGHLPGRFGVMDYRAAVTTVPAAVDALSARFPGAEVVVWLTTRAAGPWLRSVHWQLALHPELMVKQRRFCKDFAPAADFDAVIAPLRAALLGRAVLEVAPMEGLLHRRLAFVDALYDLIGLPDDLRQGLQPTRAHNRCSVEGLADQFVMLNRARLPEEELGQAKMAMRGMMRLLEEGEG
;
A
#
# COMPACT_ATOMS: atom_id res chain seq x y z
N MET A 1 -5.80 -2.50 -19.39
CA MET A 1 -4.90 -1.50 -18.77
C MET A 1 -4.67 -0.25 -19.62
N ALA A 2 -4.63 -0.30 -20.95
CA ALA A 2 -4.29 0.88 -21.78
C ALA A 2 -5.17 2.14 -21.57
N ASP A 3 -6.43 1.96 -21.16
CA ASP A 3 -7.43 3.03 -21.09
C ASP A 3 -7.16 4.10 -20.01
N TRP A 4 -6.44 3.78 -18.93
CA TRP A 4 -6.08 4.79 -17.93
C TRP A 4 -4.85 5.60 -18.34
N VAL A 5 -3.88 4.96 -19.02
CA VAL A 5 -2.65 5.62 -19.48
C VAL A 5 -2.94 6.67 -20.55
N ALA A 6 -3.94 6.41 -21.41
CA ALA A 6 -4.38 7.37 -22.42
C ALA A 6 -4.88 8.70 -21.83
N ARG A 7 -5.35 8.69 -20.58
CA ARG A 7 -5.87 9.86 -19.87
C ARG A 7 -4.80 10.67 -19.14
N LEU A 8 -3.55 10.21 -19.13
CA LEU A 8 -2.45 10.91 -18.50
C LEU A 8 -2.02 12.15 -19.32
N PRO A 9 -1.66 13.26 -18.64
CA PRO A 9 -1.17 14.45 -19.32
C PRO A 9 0.16 14.15 -20.05
N PRO A 10 0.50 14.94 -21.09
CA PRO A 10 1.85 14.89 -21.67
C PRO A 10 2.91 15.25 -20.61
N LEU A 11 4.12 14.71 -20.75
CA LEU A 11 5.19 14.94 -19.77
C LEU A 11 5.72 16.38 -19.80
N GLU A 12 5.80 17.02 -20.96
CA GLU A 12 6.23 18.44 -21.10
C GLU A 12 7.50 18.80 -20.29
N GLY A 13 8.49 17.89 -20.25
CA GLY A 13 9.72 18.09 -19.48
C GLY A 13 9.60 17.86 -17.96
N ARG A 14 8.50 17.27 -17.49
CA ARG A 14 8.26 16.94 -16.08
C ARG A 14 8.30 15.44 -15.83
N HIS A 15 8.54 15.07 -14.58
CA HIS A 15 8.35 13.70 -14.10
C HIS A 15 6.87 13.44 -13.83
N LEU A 16 6.43 12.20 -14.08
CA LEU A 16 5.10 11.72 -13.74
C LEU A 16 5.21 10.67 -12.63
N LEU A 17 4.56 10.93 -11.50
CA LEU A 17 4.41 9.95 -10.42
C LEU A 17 3.00 9.35 -10.48
N VAL A 18 2.93 8.03 -10.64
CA VAL A 18 1.68 7.26 -10.55
C VAL A 18 1.75 6.39 -9.30
N SER A 19 0.79 6.56 -8.40
CA SER A 19 0.69 5.76 -7.17
C SER A 19 -0.69 5.13 -7.09
N SER A 20 -0.73 3.80 -7.09
CA SER A 20 -1.96 3.02 -6.92
C SER A 20 -1.61 1.62 -6.43
N GLU A 21 -2.24 1.19 -5.33
CA GLU A 21 -2.10 -0.18 -4.83
C GLU A 21 -2.66 -1.21 -5.81
N ASP A 22 -3.72 -0.85 -6.56
CA ASP A 22 -4.37 -1.77 -7.50
C ASP A 22 -3.45 -2.23 -8.63
N LEU A 23 -2.34 -1.52 -8.89
CA LEU A 23 -1.33 -1.93 -9.87
C LEU A 23 -0.61 -3.24 -9.49
N VAL A 24 -0.50 -3.56 -8.19
CA VAL A 24 0.10 -4.82 -7.72
C VAL A 24 -0.94 -5.91 -7.46
N GLY A 25 -2.21 -5.61 -7.71
CA GLY A 25 -3.34 -6.50 -7.47
C GLY A 25 -4.08 -6.21 -6.17
N HIS A 26 -4.99 -7.09 -5.80
CA HIS A 26 -5.82 -6.90 -4.60
C HIS A 26 -5.10 -7.33 -3.33
N LEU A 27 -5.43 -6.63 -2.24
CA LEU A 27 -5.03 -6.97 -0.89
C LEU A 27 -5.36 -8.45 -0.56
N PRO A 28 -4.40 -9.25 -0.08
CA PRO A 28 -4.66 -10.62 0.35
C PRO A 28 -5.77 -10.69 1.40
N GLY A 29 -6.74 -11.57 1.17
CA GLY A 29 -7.97 -11.67 1.96
C GLY A 29 -9.18 -10.97 1.35
N ARG A 30 -9.02 -10.20 0.26
CA ARG A 30 -10.14 -9.76 -0.60
C ARG A 30 -10.29 -10.66 -1.81
N PHE A 31 -11.53 -10.88 -2.24
CA PHE A 31 -11.86 -11.59 -3.49
C PHE A 31 -11.19 -12.97 -3.64
N GLY A 32 -10.88 -13.65 -2.52
CA GLY A 32 -10.18 -14.95 -2.53
C GLY A 32 -8.69 -14.89 -2.87
N VAL A 33 -8.10 -13.69 -2.95
CA VAL A 33 -6.67 -13.50 -3.23
C VAL A 33 -5.84 -13.84 -2.01
N MET A 34 -4.76 -14.59 -2.22
CA MET A 34 -3.88 -15.08 -1.15
C MET A 34 -2.54 -14.35 -1.07
N ASP A 35 -2.11 -13.69 -2.14
CA ASP A 35 -0.82 -13.00 -2.26
C ASP A 35 -0.86 -11.96 -3.40
N TYR A 36 0.25 -11.28 -3.64
CA TYR A 36 0.40 -10.30 -4.71
C TYR A 36 1.00 -10.87 -6.01
N ARG A 37 0.89 -12.17 -6.29
CA ARG A 37 1.46 -12.74 -7.53
C ARG A 37 0.87 -12.16 -8.81
N ALA A 38 -0.32 -11.56 -8.73
CA ALA A 38 -0.91 -10.78 -9.82
C ALA A 38 0.02 -9.65 -10.30
N ALA A 39 0.85 -9.08 -9.41
CA ALA A 39 1.83 -8.03 -9.76
C ALA A 39 2.75 -8.44 -10.91
N VAL A 40 3.10 -9.74 -11.01
CA VAL A 40 3.98 -10.27 -12.06
C VAL A 40 3.38 -10.11 -13.47
N THR A 41 2.06 -9.93 -13.58
CA THR A 41 1.38 -9.68 -14.86
C THR A 41 0.88 -8.24 -14.97
N THR A 42 0.33 -7.67 -13.90
CA THR A 42 -0.27 -6.33 -13.92
C THR A 42 0.78 -5.22 -14.01
N VAL A 43 1.91 -5.34 -13.30
CA VAL A 43 2.94 -4.31 -13.33
C VAL A 43 3.63 -4.25 -14.70
N PRO A 44 4.10 -5.37 -15.32
CA PRO A 44 4.70 -5.29 -16.64
C PRO A 44 3.76 -4.74 -17.71
N ALA A 45 2.47 -5.09 -17.70
CA ALA A 45 1.56 -4.56 -18.69
C ALA A 45 1.18 -3.07 -18.43
N ALA A 46 1.31 -2.57 -17.20
CA ALA A 46 1.28 -1.13 -16.93
C ALA A 46 2.53 -0.43 -17.48
N VAL A 47 3.71 -1.02 -17.27
CA VAL A 47 4.98 -0.52 -17.81
C VAL A 47 4.92 -0.46 -19.34
N ASP A 48 4.51 -1.54 -20.01
CA ASP A 48 4.41 -1.59 -21.47
C ASP A 48 3.47 -0.50 -22.01
N ALA A 49 2.34 -0.24 -21.33
CA ALA A 49 1.43 0.83 -21.71
C ALA A 49 2.03 2.23 -21.51
N LEU A 50 2.77 2.45 -20.42
CA LEU A 50 3.48 3.71 -20.15
C LEU A 50 4.59 3.95 -21.17
N SER A 51 5.41 2.94 -21.46
CA SER A 51 6.49 3.00 -22.44
C SER A 51 5.96 3.27 -23.86
N ALA A 52 4.80 2.69 -24.22
CA ALA A 52 4.15 2.98 -25.49
C ALA A 52 3.60 4.42 -25.55
N ARG A 53 3.07 4.94 -24.45
CA ARG A 53 2.50 6.30 -24.39
C ARG A 53 3.56 7.40 -24.32
N PHE A 54 4.69 7.11 -23.68
CA PHE A 54 5.80 8.04 -23.48
C PHE A 54 7.12 7.42 -24.00
N PRO A 55 7.30 7.33 -25.33
CA PRO A 55 8.52 6.76 -25.90
C PRO A 55 9.78 7.52 -25.41
N GLY A 56 10.77 6.77 -24.96
CA GLY A 56 12.05 7.31 -24.46
C GLY A 56 12.03 7.78 -23.00
N ALA A 57 10.87 7.77 -22.32
CA ALA A 57 10.84 7.99 -20.88
C ALA A 57 11.34 6.75 -20.14
N GLU A 58 12.18 6.96 -19.12
CA GLU A 58 12.54 5.91 -18.18
C GLU A 58 11.35 5.60 -17.27
N VAL A 59 11.00 4.32 -17.16
CA VAL A 59 9.97 3.85 -16.24
C VAL A 59 10.64 3.19 -15.05
N VAL A 60 10.37 3.73 -13.86
CA VAL A 60 10.82 3.17 -12.58
C VAL A 60 9.60 2.64 -11.84
N VAL A 61 9.62 1.36 -11.51
CA VAL A 61 8.67 0.73 -10.59
C VAL A 61 9.28 0.78 -9.20
N TRP A 62 8.64 1.52 -8.30
CA TRP A 62 9.08 1.62 -6.91
C TRP A 62 8.08 0.96 -5.98
N LEU A 63 8.55 -0.05 -5.24
CA LEU A 63 7.76 -0.77 -4.25
C LEU A 63 8.36 -0.59 -2.85
N THR A 64 7.50 -0.50 -1.86
CA THR A 64 7.92 -0.57 -0.46
C THR A 64 7.44 -1.87 0.17
N THR A 65 8.29 -2.45 1.02
CA THR A 65 7.95 -3.63 1.81
C THR A 65 7.85 -3.26 3.28
N ARG A 66 7.28 -4.14 4.10
CA ARG A 66 7.18 -3.95 5.55
C ARG A 66 7.47 -5.29 6.23
N ALA A 67 7.95 -5.29 7.47
CA ALA A 67 8.14 -6.52 8.22
C ALA A 67 6.82 -7.35 8.27
N ALA A 68 6.94 -8.66 8.07
CA ALA A 68 5.81 -9.56 7.84
C ALA A 68 4.70 -9.45 8.90
N GLY A 69 5.07 -9.48 10.19
CA GLY A 69 4.12 -9.40 11.30
C GLY A 69 3.33 -8.07 11.31
N PRO A 70 3.99 -6.90 11.39
CA PRO A 70 3.34 -5.61 11.27
C PRO A 70 2.52 -5.44 9.99
N TRP A 71 2.98 -5.96 8.85
CA TRP A 71 2.23 -5.91 7.60
C TRP A 71 0.93 -6.73 7.68
N LEU A 72 0.97 -7.98 8.13
CA LEU A 72 -0.22 -8.83 8.26
C LEU A 72 -1.28 -8.23 9.21
N ARG A 73 -0.85 -7.57 10.28
CA ARG A 73 -1.76 -6.86 11.20
C ARG A 73 -2.41 -5.65 10.54
N SER A 74 -1.65 -4.91 9.74
CA SER A 74 -2.19 -3.80 8.93
C SER A 74 -3.20 -4.28 7.89
N VAL A 75 -2.92 -5.37 7.19
CA VAL A 75 -3.86 -6.01 6.25
C VAL A 75 -5.13 -6.42 6.99
N HIS A 76 -4.98 -7.13 8.10
CA HIS A 76 -6.11 -7.58 8.93
C HIS A 76 -6.97 -6.40 9.40
N TRP A 77 -6.36 -5.31 9.85
CA TRP A 77 -7.05 -4.09 10.24
C TRP A 77 -7.89 -3.52 9.10
N GLN A 78 -7.31 -3.32 7.93
CA GLN A 78 -8.04 -2.81 6.76
C GLN A 78 -9.22 -3.70 6.40
N LEU A 79 -9.02 -5.02 6.40
CA LEU A 79 -10.08 -5.99 6.13
C LEU A 79 -11.17 -6.01 7.21
N ALA A 80 -10.82 -5.80 8.49
CA ALA A 80 -11.79 -5.81 9.59
C ALA A 80 -12.82 -4.68 9.48
N LEU A 81 -12.45 -3.59 8.81
CA LEU A 81 -13.38 -2.49 8.52
C LEU A 81 -14.52 -2.94 7.59
N HIS A 82 -14.30 -3.99 6.79
CA HIS A 82 -15.29 -4.56 5.89
C HIS A 82 -16.11 -5.67 6.58
N PRO A 83 -17.43 -5.74 6.33
CA PRO A 83 -18.31 -6.71 6.99
C PRO A 83 -17.96 -8.17 6.68
N GLU A 84 -17.30 -8.45 5.57
CA GLU A 84 -16.98 -9.81 5.10
C GLU A 84 -15.88 -10.48 5.94
N LEU A 85 -15.01 -9.70 6.61
CA LEU A 85 -13.96 -10.29 7.42
C LEU A 85 -14.51 -10.81 8.75
N MET A 86 -14.60 -12.12 8.86
CA MET A 86 -15.06 -12.82 10.06
C MET A 86 -13.93 -13.47 10.86
N VAL A 87 -12.67 -13.37 10.46
CA VAL A 87 -11.55 -14.09 11.08
C VAL A 87 -10.76 -13.16 12.01
N LYS A 88 -10.48 -13.62 13.23
CA LYS A 88 -9.65 -12.88 14.21
C LYS A 88 -8.18 -12.82 13.78
N GLN A 89 -7.48 -11.77 14.21
CA GLN A 89 -6.14 -11.40 13.75
C GLN A 89 -5.14 -12.55 13.84
N ARG A 90 -5.09 -13.26 14.98
CA ARG A 90 -4.16 -14.38 15.18
C ARG A 90 -4.35 -15.48 14.12
N ARG A 91 -5.59 -15.82 13.80
CA ARG A 91 -5.89 -16.86 12.80
C ARG A 91 -5.59 -16.33 11.40
N PHE A 92 -5.97 -15.09 11.11
CA PHE A 92 -5.67 -14.43 9.84
C PHE A 92 -4.16 -14.41 9.55
N CYS A 93 -3.34 -13.95 10.51
CA CYS A 93 -1.88 -13.87 10.34
C CYS A 93 -1.26 -15.25 10.12
N LYS A 94 -1.84 -16.31 10.70
CA LYS A 94 -1.38 -17.69 10.46
C LYS A 94 -1.73 -18.14 9.04
N ASP A 95 -2.97 -17.94 8.61
CA ASP A 95 -3.47 -18.42 7.32
C ASP A 95 -2.83 -17.66 6.15
N PHE A 96 -2.53 -16.36 6.33
CA PHE A 96 -1.93 -15.49 5.33
C PHE A 96 -0.42 -15.28 5.53
N ALA A 97 0.25 -16.05 6.40
CA ALA A 97 1.70 -15.94 6.59
C ALA A 97 2.51 -16.00 5.26
N PRO A 98 2.19 -16.87 4.30
CA PRO A 98 2.88 -16.90 3.00
C PRO A 98 2.73 -15.62 2.17
N ALA A 99 1.65 -14.85 2.37
CA ALA A 99 1.40 -13.60 1.66
C ALA A 99 2.42 -12.50 2.01
N ALA A 100 3.07 -12.64 3.18
CA ALA A 100 4.09 -11.71 3.67
C ALA A 100 5.50 -12.07 3.20
N ASP A 101 5.67 -13.16 2.44
CA ASP A 101 6.90 -13.48 1.73
C ASP A 101 6.95 -12.67 0.42
N PHE A 102 7.36 -11.41 0.54
CA PHE A 102 7.43 -10.52 -0.61
C PHE A 102 8.50 -10.92 -1.62
N ASP A 103 9.57 -11.59 -1.19
CA ASP A 103 10.65 -12.02 -2.08
C ASP A 103 10.13 -13.04 -3.11
N ALA A 104 9.20 -13.91 -2.71
CA ALA A 104 8.51 -14.83 -3.61
C ALA A 104 7.70 -14.15 -4.73
N VAL A 105 7.35 -12.86 -4.58
CA VAL A 105 6.68 -12.05 -5.61
C VAL A 105 7.66 -11.14 -6.34
N ILE A 106 8.57 -10.49 -5.59
CA ILE A 106 9.53 -9.51 -6.11
C ILE A 106 10.53 -10.18 -7.07
N ALA A 107 11.01 -11.38 -6.76
CA ALA A 107 12.00 -12.03 -7.63
C ALA A 107 11.44 -12.37 -9.03
N PRO A 108 10.25 -13.00 -9.17
CA PRO A 108 9.61 -13.16 -10.47
C PRO A 108 9.25 -11.84 -11.16
N LEU A 109 8.79 -10.84 -10.40
CA LEU A 109 8.48 -9.52 -10.94
C LEU A 109 9.74 -8.85 -11.53
N ARG A 110 10.86 -8.92 -10.83
CA ARG A 110 12.15 -8.40 -11.31
C ARG A 110 12.56 -9.04 -12.63
N ALA A 111 12.39 -10.36 -12.75
CA ALA A 111 12.64 -11.07 -14.01
C ALA A 111 11.68 -10.61 -15.13
N ALA A 112 10.40 -10.39 -14.83
CA ALA A 112 9.40 -9.94 -15.80
C ALA A 112 9.60 -8.48 -16.27
N LEU A 113 10.30 -7.67 -15.48
CA LEU A 113 10.62 -6.27 -15.79
C LEU A 113 12.01 -6.08 -16.41
N LEU A 114 12.83 -7.14 -16.48
CA LEU A 114 14.19 -7.06 -17.01
C LEU A 114 14.19 -6.49 -18.45
N GLY A 115 14.91 -5.39 -18.64
CA GLY A 115 14.99 -4.68 -19.92
C GLY A 115 13.76 -3.82 -20.27
N ARG A 116 12.75 -3.74 -19.40
CA ARG A 116 11.54 -2.93 -19.60
C ARG A 116 11.45 -1.73 -18.68
N ALA A 117 11.82 -1.91 -17.42
CA ALA A 117 11.79 -0.88 -16.39
C ALA A 117 12.82 -1.18 -15.29
N VAL A 118 13.19 -0.13 -14.54
CA VAL A 118 13.98 -0.29 -13.31
C VAL A 118 13.03 -0.67 -12.18
N LEU A 119 13.35 -1.70 -11.41
CA LEU A 119 12.59 -2.10 -10.22
C LEU A 119 13.40 -1.78 -8.95
N GLU A 120 12.92 -0.77 -8.23
CA GLU A 120 13.47 -0.35 -6.94
C GLU A 120 12.57 -0.82 -5.80
N VAL A 121 13.17 -1.45 -4.80
CA VAL A 121 12.45 -1.99 -3.64
C VAL A 121 13.14 -1.51 -2.38
N ALA A 122 12.36 -0.90 -1.47
CA ALA A 122 12.89 -0.42 -0.20
C ALA A 122 12.04 -0.88 0.99
N PRO A 123 12.64 -1.38 2.09
CA PRO A 123 11.91 -1.67 3.31
C PRO A 123 11.47 -0.36 3.97
N MET A 124 10.18 -0.29 4.31
CA MET A 124 9.55 0.84 4.94
C MET A 124 10.28 1.28 6.21
N GLU A 125 10.72 0.33 7.02
CA GLU A 125 11.42 0.58 8.28
C GLU A 125 12.70 1.41 8.06
N GLY A 126 13.42 1.15 6.96
CA GLY A 126 14.62 1.93 6.59
C GLY A 126 14.28 3.34 6.10
N LEU A 127 13.13 3.51 5.45
CA LEU A 127 12.69 4.81 4.93
C LEU A 127 12.17 5.73 6.03
N LEU A 128 11.49 5.19 7.05
CA LEU A 128 10.92 5.97 8.15
C LEU A 128 11.96 6.74 8.99
N HIS A 129 13.24 6.38 8.90
CA HIS A 129 14.34 7.08 9.55
C HIS A 129 14.83 8.33 8.77
N ARG A 130 14.38 8.49 7.53
CA ARG A 130 14.73 9.66 6.70
C ARG A 130 13.93 10.89 7.10
N ARG A 131 14.45 12.09 6.82
CA ARG A 131 13.86 13.36 7.24
C ARG A 131 12.44 13.56 6.69
N LEU A 132 12.21 13.20 5.42
CA LEU A 132 10.91 13.23 4.75
C LEU A 132 10.34 11.82 4.50
N ALA A 133 10.82 10.83 5.25
CA ALA A 133 10.42 9.43 5.17
C ALA A 133 10.47 8.86 3.73
N PHE A 134 9.35 8.34 3.24
CA PHE A 134 9.19 7.78 1.89
C PHE A 134 9.48 8.77 0.78
N VAL A 135 9.16 10.04 1.00
CA VAL A 135 9.24 11.05 -0.05
C VAL A 135 10.71 11.38 -0.36
N ASP A 136 11.62 11.27 0.61
CA ASP A 136 13.06 11.41 0.34
C ASP A 136 13.55 10.37 -0.68
N ALA A 137 13.07 9.12 -0.59
CA ALA A 137 13.42 8.09 -1.57
C ALA A 137 12.84 8.40 -2.96
N LEU A 138 11.62 8.94 -3.05
CA LEU A 138 11.06 9.40 -4.33
C LEU A 138 11.88 10.55 -4.92
N TYR A 139 12.37 11.47 -4.09
CA TYR A 139 13.21 12.57 -4.52
C TYR A 139 14.57 12.11 -5.04
N ASP A 140 15.17 11.08 -4.44
CA ASP A 140 16.36 10.43 -4.98
C ASP A 140 16.10 9.88 -6.39
N LEU A 141 14.96 9.20 -6.60
CA LEU A 141 14.62 8.60 -7.90
C LEU A 141 14.39 9.64 -9.01
N ILE A 142 13.82 10.80 -8.69
CA ILE A 142 13.63 11.88 -9.68
C ILE A 142 14.82 12.83 -9.76
N GLY A 143 15.91 12.58 -9.01
CA GLY A 143 17.10 13.43 -9.00
C GLY A 143 16.85 14.86 -8.50
N LEU A 144 15.92 15.05 -7.55
CA LEU A 144 15.60 16.38 -7.03
C LEU A 144 16.84 16.97 -6.31
N PRO A 145 17.31 18.19 -6.65
CA PRO A 145 18.44 18.82 -5.98
C PRO A 145 18.25 19.06 -4.47
N ASP A 146 19.34 18.97 -3.70
CA ASP A 146 19.31 19.07 -2.23
C ASP A 146 18.88 20.45 -1.72
N ASP A 147 19.23 21.52 -2.43
CA ASP A 147 18.84 22.89 -2.10
C ASP A 147 17.31 23.07 -2.12
N LEU A 148 16.63 22.44 -3.09
CA LEU A 148 15.17 22.41 -3.14
C LEU A 148 14.58 21.56 -2.02
N ARG A 149 15.25 20.46 -1.63
CA ARG A 149 14.77 19.57 -0.56
C ARG A 149 14.84 20.24 0.81
N GLN A 150 15.87 21.04 1.09
CA GLN A 150 16.09 21.66 2.40
C GLN A 150 14.91 22.53 2.85
N GLY A 151 14.21 23.17 1.91
CA GLY A 151 13.03 23.99 2.21
C GLY A 151 11.75 23.20 2.53
N LEU A 152 11.72 21.89 2.26
CA LEU A 152 10.53 21.07 2.45
C LEU A 152 10.35 20.67 3.92
N GLN A 153 9.12 20.78 4.42
CA GLN A 153 8.79 20.41 5.80
C GLN A 153 8.35 18.94 5.88
N PRO A 154 8.81 18.18 6.89
CA PRO A 154 8.29 16.85 7.17
C PRO A 154 6.78 16.89 7.40
N THR A 155 6.05 15.97 6.79
CA THR A 155 4.64 15.75 7.11
C THR A 155 4.51 14.87 8.35
N ARG A 156 3.45 15.10 9.14
CA ARG A 156 3.17 14.23 10.28
C ARG A 156 2.87 12.81 9.78
N ALA A 157 3.37 11.81 10.49
CA ALA A 157 3.02 10.42 10.23
C ALA A 157 1.51 10.22 10.51
N HIS A 158 0.75 9.91 9.47
CA HIS A 158 -0.65 9.49 9.58
C HIS A 158 -0.72 7.97 9.78
N ASN A 159 -1.77 7.47 10.45
CA ASN A 159 -2.01 6.05 10.73
C ASN A 159 -0.95 5.37 11.64
N ARG A 160 -0.66 5.98 12.79
CA ARG A 160 0.18 5.32 13.82
C ARG A 160 -0.51 4.06 14.36
N CYS A 161 0.33 3.12 14.82
CA CYS A 161 0.05 1.74 15.22
C CYS A 161 -1.10 1.51 16.24
N SER A 162 -1.68 2.56 16.83
CA SER A 162 -2.68 2.51 17.91
C SER A 162 -3.97 1.77 17.53
N VAL A 163 -4.32 1.78 16.25
CA VAL A 163 -5.58 1.27 15.70
C VAL A 163 -5.59 -0.24 15.42
N GLU A 164 -4.44 -0.83 15.07
CA GLU A 164 -4.35 -2.25 14.66
C GLU A 164 -4.75 -3.21 15.80
N GLY A 165 -4.55 -2.81 17.06
CA GLY A 165 -4.93 -3.59 18.24
C GLY A 165 -6.44 -3.75 18.44
N LEU A 166 -7.25 -2.97 17.73
CA LEU A 166 -8.70 -2.99 17.82
C LEU A 166 -9.38 -3.78 16.68
N ALA A 167 -8.61 -4.37 15.78
CA ALA A 167 -9.14 -5.08 14.63
C ALA A 167 -10.09 -6.23 15.02
N ASP A 168 -9.81 -6.93 16.14
CA ASP A 168 -10.67 -8.03 16.61
C ASP A 168 -12.04 -7.55 17.10
N GLN A 169 -12.16 -6.33 17.62
CA GLN A 169 -13.42 -5.71 18.03
C GLN A 169 -14.29 -5.41 16.80
N PHE A 170 -13.70 -4.95 15.70
CA PHE A 170 -14.41 -4.79 14.43
C PHE A 170 -14.88 -6.14 13.87
N VAL A 171 -14.05 -7.18 13.98
CA VAL A 171 -14.46 -8.54 13.60
C VAL A 171 -15.62 -9.05 14.48
N MET A 172 -15.65 -8.68 15.76
CA MET A 172 -16.80 -9.00 16.63
C MET A 172 -18.08 -8.31 16.15
N LEU A 173 -18.01 -7.04 15.73
CA LEU A 173 -19.15 -6.34 15.13
C LEU A 173 -19.60 -7.01 13.82
N ASN A 174 -18.67 -7.42 12.96
CA ASN A 174 -18.98 -8.13 11.71
C ASN A 174 -19.76 -9.42 11.99
N ARG A 175 -19.36 -10.15 13.04
CA ARG A 175 -20.00 -11.41 13.45
C ARG A 175 -21.36 -11.22 14.11
N ALA A 176 -21.69 -10.01 14.57
CA ALA A 176 -22.95 -9.73 15.24
C ALA A 176 -24.18 -9.79 14.30
N ARG A 177 -23.96 -9.84 12.97
CA ARG A 177 -25.02 -9.92 11.95
C ARG A 177 -26.08 -8.83 12.09
N LEU A 178 -25.66 -7.62 12.48
CA LEU A 178 -26.52 -6.45 12.51
C LEU A 178 -26.95 -6.08 11.09
N PRO A 179 -28.12 -5.43 10.93
CA PRO A 179 -28.47 -4.73 9.69
C PRO A 179 -27.34 -3.78 9.25
N GLU A 180 -27.18 -3.59 7.93
CA GLU A 180 -26.05 -2.82 7.36
C GLU A 180 -25.91 -1.42 7.97
N GLU A 181 -27.02 -0.72 8.13
CA GLU A 181 -27.06 0.62 8.73
C GLU A 181 -26.57 0.60 10.18
N GLU A 182 -27.08 -0.33 11.00
CA GLU A 182 -26.69 -0.49 12.41
C GLU A 182 -25.22 -0.89 12.55
N LEU A 183 -24.72 -1.78 11.68
CA LEU A 183 -23.31 -2.16 11.64
C LEU A 183 -22.42 -0.95 11.29
N GLY A 184 -22.85 -0.15 10.31
CA GLY A 184 -22.20 1.08 9.90
C GLY A 184 -22.09 2.07 11.05
N GLN A 185 -23.19 2.30 11.77
CA GLN A 185 -23.26 3.18 12.94
C GLN A 185 -22.37 2.67 14.08
N ALA A 186 -22.42 1.38 14.41
CA ALA A 186 -21.60 0.79 15.47
C ALA A 186 -20.10 0.93 15.18
N LYS A 187 -19.67 0.67 13.94
CA LYS A 187 -18.28 0.86 13.51
C LYS A 187 -17.87 2.33 13.49
N MET A 188 -18.77 3.24 13.12
CA MET A 188 -18.52 4.68 13.16
C MET A 188 -18.30 5.16 14.60
N ALA A 189 -19.18 4.78 15.52
CA ALA A 189 -19.06 5.11 16.94
C ALA A 189 -17.73 4.61 17.52
N MET A 190 -17.35 3.37 17.22
CA MET A 190 -16.06 2.80 17.63
C MET A 190 -14.88 3.63 17.09
N ARG A 191 -14.89 4.00 15.81
CA ARG A 191 -13.85 4.88 15.23
C ARG A 191 -13.80 6.28 15.86
N GLY A 192 -14.95 6.81 16.29
CA GLY A 192 -15.03 8.08 17.01
C GLY A 192 -14.36 8.00 18.37
N MET A 193 -14.67 6.97 19.15
CA MET A 193 -14.04 6.71 20.45
C MET A 193 -12.52 6.53 20.33
N MET A 194 -12.07 5.89 19.24
CA MET A 194 -10.64 5.68 18.98
C MET A 194 -9.88 6.98 18.73
N ARG A 195 -10.43 7.88 17.91
CA ARG A 195 -9.81 9.19 17.67
C ARG A 195 -9.66 10.00 18.95
N LEU A 196 -10.67 9.96 19.82
CA LEU A 196 -10.61 10.64 21.13
C LEU A 196 -9.53 10.07 22.05
N LEU A 197 -9.29 8.76 22.02
CA LEU A 197 -8.22 8.12 22.79
C LEU A 197 -6.83 8.50 22.23
N GLU A 198 -6.67 8.56 20.92
CA GLU A 198 -5.42 8.96 20.27
C GLU A 198 -5.07 10.44 20.49
N GLU A 199 -6.08 11.31 20.59
CA GLU A 199 -5.91 12.74 20.89
C GLU A 199 -5.64 13.03 22.37
N GLY A 200 -6.10 12.16 23.28
CA GLY A 200 -5.90 12.28 24.73
C GLY A 200 -4.54 11.76 25.24
N GLU A 201 -3.81 10.99 24.43
CA GLU A 201 -2.45 10.49 24.71
C GLU A 201 -1.34 11.37 24.09
N GLY A 202 -1.70 12.54 23.53
CA GLY A 202 -0.81 13.47 22.82
C GLY A 202 -0.17 14.55 23.68
#